data_AF-A0A7S3RPC7-F1
#
_entry.id   AF-A0A7S3RPC7-F1
#
_cell.length_a   1.000
_cell.length_b   1.000
_cell.length_c   1.000
_cell.angle_alpha   90.00
_cell.angle_beta   90.00
_cell.angle_gamma   90.00
#
_symmetry.space_group_name_H-M   'P 1'
#
loop_
_entity.id
_entity.type
_entity.pdbx_description
1 polymer ?
#
loop_
_entity_poly.entity_id
_entity_poly.type
_entity_poly.pdbx_seq_one_letter_code
_entity_poly.pdbx_strand_id
1 'polypeptide(L)'
;MGVSGSIADSPLIGYLQTEFSRVVEKGGSTAKQRQRLHLHQVQQLQPPQDLPLDLRHVATLWKLDADRDGCVTFQELVAFSEFCNEKRRVFGSLDFLDKVKALCVVELWEVIQRERGEEVFADWVIQLVAQGEHFPTLVAASPSVRFMSRDSVMTLYELLQP
;
A
#
# COMPACT_ATOMS: atom_id res chain seq x y z
N MET A 1 25.50 -15.88 18.96
CA MET A 1 25.35 -14.57 19.64
C MET A 1 24.22 -13.84 18.93
N GLY A 2 23.00 -13.92 19.47
CA GLY A 2 21.80 -13.30 18.89
C GLY A 2 21.68 -11.87 19.41
N VAL A 3 21.79 -10.89 18.51
CA VAL A 3 21.48 -9.50 18.84
C VAL A 3 19.97 -9.35 18.63
N SER A 4 19.22 -9.60 19.69
CA SER A 4 17.84 -9.13 19.82
C SER A 4 17.88 -7.62 20.00
N GLY A 5 18.13 -6.90 18.91
CA GLY A 5 17.93 -5.46 18.88
C GLY A 5 16.45 -5.20 19.07
N SER A 6 16.07 -4.66 20.23
CA SER A 6 14.72 -4.17 20.49
C SER A 6 14.34 -3.21 19.37
N ILE A 7 13.37 -3.64 18.57
CA ILE A 7 12.91 -2.97 17.35
C ILE A 7 12.36 -1.55 17.65
N ALA A 8 11.99 -1.29 18.91
CA ALA A 8 11.33 -0.07 19.35
C ALA A 8 12.17 1.22 19.24
N ASP A 9 13.51 1.14 19.16
CA ASP A 9 14.41 2.31 19.05
C ASP A 9 15.11 2.39 17.69
N SER A 10 14.56 1.75 16.65
CA SER A 10 15.15 1.80 15.32
C SER A 10 14.97 3.22 14.73
N PRO A 11 16.04 3.91 14.28
CA PRO A 11 15.94 5.23 13.67
C PRO A 11 15.03 5.25 12.41
N LEU A 12 14.79 4.07 11.82
CA LEU A 12 13.80 3.87 10.76
C LEU A 12 12.36 4.12 11.23
N ILE A 13 11.98 3.71 12.45
CA ILE A 13 10.62 3.92 12.98
C ILE A 13 10.38 5.41 13.21
N GLY A 14 11.37 6.12 13.77
CA GLY A 14 11.29 7.57 13.95
C GLY A 14 11.17 8.32 12.62
N TYR A 15 11.89 7.89 11.59
CA TYR A 15 11.77 8.42 10.24
C TYR A 15 10.38 8.15 9.64
N LEU A 16 9.92 6.89 9.68
CA LEU A 16 8.61 6.49 9.15
C LEU A 16 7.48 7.24 9.85
N GLN A 17 7.56 7.44 11.17
CA GLN A 17 6.54 8.15 11.92
C GLN A 17 6.50 9.64 11.57
N THR A 18 7.67 10.25 11.33
CA THR A 18 7.79 11.63 10.88
C THR A 18 7.21 11.80 9.47
N GLU A 19 7.56 10.91 8.55
CA GLU A 19 7.06 10.92 7.18
C GLU A 19 5.56 10.63 7.10
N PHE A 20 5.07 9.68 7.89
CA PHE A 20 3.65 9.37 8.01
C PHE A 20 2.88 10.60 8.49
N SER A 21 3.35 11.24 9.55
CA SER A 21 2.72 12.45 10.10
C SER A 21 2.73 13.61 9.08
N ARG A 22 3.85 13.81 8.37
CA ARG A 22 4.00 14.82 7.30
C ARG A 22 2.93 14.67 6.23
N VAL A 23 2.71 13.44 5.75
CA VAL A 23 1.74 13.16 4.68
C VAL A 23 0.30 13.28 5.18
N VAL A 24 0.03 12.83 6.40
CA VAL A 24 -1.29 12.97 7.04
C VAL A 24 -1.67 14.44 7.23
N GLU A 25 -0.76 15.27 7.74
CA GLU A 25 -1.02 16.70 7.97
C GLU A 25 -1.26 17.47 6.67
N LYS A 26 -0.49 17.15 5.61
CA LYS A 26 -0.64 17.76 4.30
C LYS A 26 -1.92 17.34 3.58
N GLY A 27 -2.46 16.16 3.90
CA GLY A 27 -3.69 15.61 3.31
C GLY A 27 -4.99 16.15 3.90
N GLY A 28 -4.95 17.10 4.86
CA GLY A 28 -6.13 17.78 5.38
C GLY A 28 -7.16 16.87 6.10
N SER A 29 -6.74 15.68 6.54
CA SER A 29 -7.65 14.61 6.91
C SER A 29 -8.20 14.72 8.34
N THR A 30 -9.45 14.28 8.56
CA THR A 30 -10.12 14.31 9.88
C THR A 30 -9.45 13.35 10.87
N ALA A 31 -9.65 13.52 12.19
CA ALA A 31 -8.96 12.75 13.24
C ALA A 31 -9.01 11.21 13.10
N LYS A 32 -10.06 10.64 12.47
CA LYS A 32 -10.14 9.20 12.13
C LYS A 32 -9.32 8.81 10.90
N GLN A 33 -9.17 9.70 9.93
CA GLN A 33 -8.29 9.50 8.77
C GLN A 33 -6.81 9.73 9.11
N ARG A 34 -6.49 10.32 10.27
CA ARG A 34 -5.09 10.56 10.68
C ARG A 34 -4.25 9.31 10.89
N GLN A 35 -4.86 8.12 10.91
CA GLN A 35 -4.16 6.84 11.09
C GLN A 35 -4.14 5.99 9.82
N ARG A 36 -4.66 6.49 8.70
CA ARG A 36 -4.79 5.76 7.44
C ARG A 36 -4.31 6.63 6.28
N LEU A 37 -3.43 6.09 5.45
CA LEU A 37 -2.99 6.72 4.23
C LEU A 37 -3.77 6.16 3.06
N HIS A 38 -4.29 7.07 2.23
CA HIS A 38 -4.87 6.73 0.94
C HIS A 38 -3.78 6.60 -0.13
N LEU A 39 -4.10 5.99 -1.27
CA LEU A 39 -3.15 5.74 -2.37
C LEU A 39 -2.36 6.99 -2.77
N HIS A 40 -3.04 8.13 -2.96
CA HIS A 40 -2.41 9.40 -3.33
C HIS A 40 -1.45 9.94 -2.25
N GLN A 41 -1.65 9.57 -0.98
CA GLN A 41 -0.78 9.90 0.15
C GLN A 41 0.40 8.92 0.21
N VAL A 42 0.17 7.62 0.01
CA VAL A 42 1.21 6.60 -0.04
C VAL A 42 2.23 6.92 -1.15
N GLN A 43 1.76 7.38 -2.31
CA GLN A 43 2.62 7.81 -3.42
C GLN A 43 3.47 9.06 -3.11
N GLN A 44 3.15 9.81 -2.06
CA GLN A 44 3.91 10.98 -1.60
C GLN A 44 4.92 10.65 -0.50
N LEU A 45 4.89 9.43 0.03
CA LEU A 45 5.89 8.96 0.99
C LEU A 45 7.25 8.96 0.32
N GLN A 46 8.23 9.54 0.99
CA GLN A 46 9.61 9.43 0.56
C GLN A 46 10.21 8.18 1.20
N PRO A 47 10.59 7.17 0.42
CA PRO A 47 11.30 6.04 0.98
C PRO A 47 12.64 6.52 1.57
N PRO A 48 13.14 5.87 2.64
CA PRO A 48 14.47 6.15 3.17
C PRO A 48 15.52 6.04 2.06
N GLN A 49 16.55 6.89 2.08
CA GLN A 49 17.60 6.90 1.03
C GLN A 49 18.26 5.53 0.82
N ASP A 50 18.30 4.70 1.86
CA ASP A 50 18.88 3.37 1.83
C ASP A 50 17.98 2.28 1.25
N LEU A 51 16.71 2.61 0.92
CA LEU A 51 15.71 1.64 0.50
C LEU A 51 14.66 2.27 -0.43
N PRO A 52 15.01 2.58 -1.70
CA PRO A 52 14.11 3.25 -2.63
C PRO A 52 12.98 2.31 -3.09
N LEU A 53 11.93 2.17 -2.28
CA LEU A 53 10.77 1.35 -2.60
C LEU A 53 9.90 2.03 -3.65
N ASP A 54 9.49 1.23 -4.62
CA ASP A 54 8.47 1.64 -5.57
C ASP A 54 7.08 1.34 -4.99
N LEU A 55 6.55 2.33 -4.28
CA LEU A 55 5.21 2.31 -3.70
C LEU A 55 4.11 2.58 -4.73
N ARG A 56 4.44 2.68 -6.03
CA ARG A 56 3.45 2.81 -7.11
C ARG A 56 3.10 1.46 -7.73
N HIS A 57 3.97 0.47 -7.56
CA HIS A 57 3.76 -0.84 -8.13
C HIS A 57 2.63 -1.59 -7.41
N VAL A 58 1.65 -2.08 -8.19
CA VAL A 58 0.44 -2.73 -7.66
C VAL A 58 0.72 -3.89 -6.70
N ALA A 59 1.72 -4.72 -7.01
CA ALA A 59 2.05 -5.86 -6.15
C ALA A 59 2.69 -5.41 -4.83
N THR A 60 3.45 -4.31 -4.85
CA THR A 60 3.99 -3.69 -3.62
C THR A 60 2.86 -3.14 -2.76
N LEU A 61 1.90 -2.44 -3.38
CA LEU A 61 0.72 -1.91 -2.70
C LEU A 61 -0.12 -3.02 -2.09
N TRP A 62 -0.34 -4.11 -2.84
CA TRP A 62 -1.02 -5.31 -2.34
C TRP A 62 -0.34 -5.93 -1.13
N LYS A 63 0.99 -5.97 -1.12
CA LYS A 63 1.75 -6.51 0.01
C LYS A 63 1.76 -5.57 1.22
N LEU A 64 1.70 -4.27 0.96
CA LEU A 64 1.67 -3.22 1.97
C LEU A 64 0.32 -3.17 2.69
N ASP A 65 -0.77 -3.25 1.95
CA ASP A 65 -2.14 -3.30 2.47
C ASP A 65 -2.51 -4.73 2.87
N ALA A 66 -2.21 -5.08 4.12
CA ALA A 66 -2.33 -6.44 4.62
C ALA A 66 -3.79 -6.82 4.94
N ASP A 67 -4.59 -5.84 5.36
CA ASP A 67 -6.02 -6.05 5.64
C ASP A 67 -6.91 -5.92 4.40
N ARG A 68 -6.35 -5.42 3.28
CA ARG A 68 -6.99 -5.24 1.98
C ARG A 68 -8.16 -4.27 2.03
N ASP A 69 -8.12 -3.31 2.95
CA ASP A 69 -9.14 -2.27 3.05
C ASP A 69 -8.89 -1.08 2.10
N GLY A 70 -7.82 -1.17 1.31
CA GLY A 70 -7.30 -0.17 0.39
C GLY A 70 -6.38 0.83 1.08
N CYS A 71 -6.56 1.10 2.37
CA CYS A 71 -5.78 2.10 3.08
C CYS A 71 -4.51 1.48 3.65
N VAL A 72 -3.49 2.32 3.88
CA VAL A 72 -2.25 1.87 4.52
C VAL A 72 -2.13 2.51 5.89
N THR A 73 -2.08 1.67 6.91
CA THR A 73 -1.85 2.09 8.29
C THR A 73 -0.35 2.23 8.58
N PHE A 74 -0.02 2.95 9.65
CA PHE A 74 1.36 3.04 10.12
C PHE A 74 1.92 1.65 10.51
N GLN A 75 1.09 0.79 11.08
CA GLN A 75 1.51 -0.56 11.48
C GLN A 75 1.89 -1.41 10.27
N GLU A 76 1.12 -1.31 9.18
CA GLU A 76 1.42 -1.98 7.91
C GLU A 76 2.69 -1.46 7.26
N LEU A 77 2.92 -0.15 7.28
CA LEU A 77 4.19 0.45 6.85
C LEU A 77 5.39 -0.08 7.63
N VAL A 78 5.26 -0.20 8.95
CA VAL A 78 6.30 -0.76 9.81
C VAL A 78 6.53 -2.23 9.47
N ALA A 79 5.47 -3.04 9.39
CA ALA A 79 5.55 -4.47 9.05
C ALA A 79 6.20 -4.69 7.67
N PHE A 80 5.85 -3.86 6.69
CA PHE A 80 6.45 -3.90 5.36
C PHE A 80 7.93 -3.50 5.39
N SER A 81 8.31 -2.51 6.20
CA SER A 81 9.71 -2.11 6.37
C SER A 81 10.55 -3.22 7.01
N GLU A 82 9.99 -3.94 7.98
CA GLU A 82 10.61 -5.11 8.61
C GLU A 82 10.81 -6.25 7.62
N PHE A 83 9.76 -6.54 6.82
CA PHE A 83 9.84 -7.50 5.72
C PHE A 83 10.96 -7.13 4.74
N CYS A 84 11.07 -5.87 4.34
CA CYS A 84 12.14 -5.41 3.46
C CYS A 84 13.52 -5.60 4.10
N ASN A 85 13.68 -5.26 5.38
CA ASN A 85 14.95 -5.43 6.09
C ASN A 85 15.35 -6.90 6.22
N GLU A 86 14.40 -7.79 6.48
CA GLU A 86 14.64 -9.24 6.53
C GLU A 86 15.09 -9.75 5.15
N LYS A 87 14.35 -9.42 4.09
CA LYS A 87 14.70 -9.84 2.72
C LYS A 87 16.02 -9.26 2.25
N ARG A 88 16.40 -8.05 2.69
CA ARG A 88 17.69 -7.44 2.35
C ARG A 88 18.87 -8.27 2.86
N ARG A 89 18.72 -8.92 4.03
CA ARG A 89 19.75 -9.83 4.57
C ARG A 89 19.90 -11.11 3.72
N VAL A 90 18.83 -11.55 3.08
CA VAL A 90 18.82 -12.77 2.25
C VAL A 90 19.29 -12.49 0.83
N PHE A 91 18.78 -11.43 0.21
CA PHE A 91 19.01 -11.13 -1.21
C PHE A 91 20.29 -10.34 -1.49
N GLY A 92 20.88 -9.73 -0.46
CA GLY A 92 21.98 -8.78 -0.59
C GLY A 92 21.51 -7.42 -1.09
N SER A 93 22.46 -6.49 -1.27
CA SER A 93 22.18 -5.13 -1.76
C SER A 93 22.00 -5.05 -3.28
N LEU A 94 22.58 -6.00 -4.04
CA LEU A 94 22.49 -6.02 -5.50
C LEU A 94 21.11 -6.50 -5.96
N ASP A 95 20.44 -5.68 -6.77
CA ASP A 95 19.11 -5.92 -7.34
C ASP A 95 18.03 -6.20 -6.28
N PHE A 96 18.20 -5.66 -5.07
CA PHE A 96 17.28 -5.86 -3.97
C PHE A 96 15.85 -5.45 -4.34
N LEU A 97 15.70 -4.31 -5.00
CA LEU A 97 14.39 -3.77 -5.40
C LEU A 97 13.67 -4.68 -6.38
N ASP A 98 14.37 -5.12 -7.43
CA ASP A 98 13.77 -5.98 -8.45
C ASP A 98 13.40 -7.34 -7.87
N LYS A 99 14.22 -7.88 -6.96
CA LYS A 99 13.90 -9.13 -6.23
C LYS A 99 12.69 -8.99 -5.31
N VAL A 100 12.58 -7.87 -4.59
CA VAL A 100 11.41 -7.60 -3.73
C VAL A 100 10.15 -7.42 -4.58
N LYS A 101 10.23 -6.66 -5.67
CA LYS A 101 9.13 -6.51 -6.63
C LYS A 101 8.69 -7.87 -7.18
N ALA A 102 9.63 -8.67 -7.66
CA ALA A 102 9.34 -10.00 -8.17
C ALA A 102 8.71 -10.89 -7.10
N LEU A 103 9.18 -10.84 -5.85
CA LEU A 103 8.59 -11.57 -4.75
C LEU A 103 7.14 -11.15 -4.47
N CYS A 104 6.86 -9.83 -4.43
CA CYS A 104 5.51 -9.32 -4.27
C CYS A 104 4.59 -9.77 -5.41
N VAL A 105 5.09 -9.77 -6.66
CA VAL A 105 4.33 -10.25 -7.83
C VAL A 105 4.02 -11.75 -7.71
N VAL A 106 4.99 -12.57 -7.31
CA VAL A 106 4.79 -14.01 -7.11
C VAL A 106 3.74 -14.27 -6.02
N GLU A 107 3.85 -13.58 -4.88
CA GLU A 107 2.87 -13.73 -3.79
C GLU A 107 1.47 -13.27 -4.19
N LEU A 108 1.35 -12.18 -4.96
CA LEU A 108 0.07 -11.75 -5.52
C LEU A 108 -0.49 -12.80 -6.50
N TRP A 109 0.36 -13.32 -7.38
CA TRP A 109 -0.02 -14.33 -8.35
C TRP A 109 -0.53 -15.61 -7.69
N GLU A 110 0.13 -16.05 -6.61
CA GLU A 110 -0.34 -17.18 -5.80
C GLU A 110 -1.73 -16.95 -5.19
N VAL A 111 -2.10 -15.71 -4.87
CA VAL A 111 -3.47 -15.39 -4.42
C VAL A 111 -4.45 -15.46 -5.58
N ILE A 112 -4.10 -14.88 -6.73
CA ILE A 112 -4.96 -14.87 -7.92
C ILE A 112 -5.27 -16.30 -8.38
N GLN A 113 -4.31 -17.22 -8.28
CA GLN A 113 -4.49 -18.63 -8.64
C GLN A 113 -5.43 -19.42 -7.70
N ARG A 114 -5.77 -18.89 -6.52
CA ARG A 114 -6.71 -19.55 -5.60
C ARG A 114 -8.15 -19.39 -6.07
N GLU A 115 -9.04 -20.20 -5.52
CA GLU A 115 -10.47 -20.09 -5.77
C GLU A 115 -10.97 -18.67 -5.41
N ARG A 116 -11.61 -17.99 -6.36
CA ARG A 116 -12.05 -16.59 -6.27
C ARG A 116 -10.93 -15.56 -6.02
N GLY A 117 -9.67 -15.92 -6.25
CA GLY A 117 -8.53 -15.01 -6.08
C GLY A 117 -8.61 -13.76 -6.95
N GLU A 118 -9.06 -13.91 -8.20
CA GLU A 118 -9.32 -12.80 -9.12
C GLU A 118 -10.37 -11.83 -8.59
N GLU A 119 -11.46 -12.34 -7.99
CA GLU A 119 -12.52 -11.50 -7.42
C GLU A 119 -11.99 -10.71 -6.21
N VAL A 120 -11.22 -11.35 -5.33
CA VAL A 120 -10.61 -10.69 -4.17
C VAL A 120 -9.65 -9.59 -4.61
N PHE A 121 -8.84 -9.84 -5.64
CA PHE A 121 -7.95 -8.84 -6.19
C PHE A 121 -8.72 -7.68 -6.83
N ALA A 122 -9.74 -7.96 -7.64
CA ALA A 122 -10.56 -6.94 -8.27
C ALA A 122 -11.29 -6.07 -7.24
N ASP A 123 -11.88 -6.68 -6.21
CA ASP A 123 -12.55 -5.98 -5.12
C ASP A 123 -11.59 -5.06 -4.37
N TRP A 124 -10.37 -5.52 -4.11
CA TRP A 124 -9.33 -4.71 -3.50
C TRP A 124 -8.91 -3.55 -4.39
N VAL A 125 -8.65 -3.77 -5.69
CA VAL A 125 -8.30 -2.69 -6.63
C VAL A 125 -9.41 -1.63 -6.66
N ILE A 126 -10.67 -2.06 -6.68
CA ILE A 126 -11.82 -1.15 -6.64
C ILE A 126 -11.82 -0.35 -5.33
N GLN A 127 -11.58 -0.98 -4.18
CA GLN A 127 -11.48 -0.29 -2.89
C GLN A 127 -10.30 0.69 -2.83
N LEU A 128 -9.17 0.33 -3.44
CA LEU A 128 -7.97 1.15 -3.52
C LEU A 128 -8.18 2.45 -4.30
N VAL A 129 -8.86 2.38 -5.46
CA VAL A 129 -9.12 3.56 -6.29
C VAL A 129 -10.33 4.36 -5.81
N ALA A 130 -11.28 3.73 -5.13
CA ALA A 130 -12.50 4.33 -4.58
C ALA A 130 -12.30 5.30 -3.39
N GLN A 131 -11.05 5.52 -2.98
CA GLN A 131 -10.76 6.11 -1.68
C GLN A 131 -11.17 7.57 -1.59
N GLY A 132 -11.90 7.90 -0.52
CA GLY A 132 -12.34 9.27 -0.26
C GLY A 132 -13.52 9.73 -1.12
N GLU A 133 -14.03 8.89 -2.02
CA GLU A 133 -15.23 9.20 -2.81
C GLU A 133 -16.49 8.69 -2.11
N HIS A 134 -17.45 9.60 -1.90
CA HIS A 134 -18.83 9.19 -1.66
C HIS A 134 -19.46 8.86 -3.00
N PHE A 135 -19.48 7.58 -3.36
CA PHE A 135 -20.16 7.13 -4.57
C PHE A 135 -21.66 7.41 -4.48
N PRO A 136 -22.23 8.21 -5.37
CA PRO A 136 -23.68 8.34 -5.45
C PRO A 136 -24.23 7.01 -6.00
N THR A 137 -24.83 6.20 -5.13
CA THR A 137 -25.69 5.11 -5.61
C THR A 137 -26.96 5.74 -6.18
N LEU A 138 -27.28 5.48 -7.44
CA LEU A 138 -28.61 5.78 -7.98
C LEU A 138 -29.62 4.78 -7.39
N VAL A 139 -30.01 5.01 -6.14
CA VAL A 139 -30.88 4.12 -5.34
C VAL A 139 -32.18 3.79 -6.07
N ALA A 140 -32.67 4.71 -6.89
CA ALA A 140 -33.94 4.56 -7.63
C ALA A 140 -33.85 3.66 -8.88
N ALA A 141 -32.67 3.50 -9.50
CA ALA A 141 -32.54 2.81 -10.78
C ALA A 141 -31.70 1.52 -10.71
N SER A 142 -30.68 1.47 -9.85
CA SER A 142 -29.79 0.32 -9.72
C SER A 142 -29.03 0.37 -8.39
N PRO A 143 -29.61 -0.14 -7.29
CA PRO A 143 -28.99 -0.06 -5.95
C PRO A 143 -27.71 -0.90 -5.82
N SER A 144 -27.48 -1.86 -6.72
CA SER A 144 -26.30 -2.72 -6.74
C SER A 144 -25.11 -2.14 -7.52
N VAL A 145 -25.30 -1.04 -8.25
CA VAL A 145 -24.26 -0.46 -9.11
C VAL A 145 -23.60 0.71 -8.40
N ARG A 146 -22.29 0.59 -8.16
CA ARG A 146 -21.45 1.69 -7.65
C ARG A 146 -20.90 2.46 -8.85
N PHE A 147 -21.12 3.76 -8.87
CA PHE A 147 -20.58 4.65 -9.90
C PHE A 147 -19.23 5.18 -9.48
N MET A 148 -18.19 4.92 -10.26
CA MET A 148 -16.84 5.45 -10.04
C MET A 148 -16.70 6.83 -10.68
N SER A 149 -16.01 7.77 -10.02
CA SER A 149 -15.73 9.05 -10.66
C SER A 149 -14.72 8.88 -11.81
N ARG A 150 -14.61 9.91 -12.65
CA ARG A 150 -13.58 9.96 -13.68
C ARG A 150 -12.17 9.90 -13.06
N ASP A 151 -11.96 10.53 -11.91
CA ASP A 151 -10.63 10.64 -11.30
C ASP A 151 -10.15 9.29 -10.73
N SER A 152 -11.06 8.49 -10.18
CA SER A 152 -10.74 7.13 -9.75
C SER A 152 -10.47 6.18 -10.93
N VAL A 153 -11.14 6.37 -12.07
CA VAL A 153 -10.78 5.66 -13.32
C VAL A 153 -9.40 6.07 -13.84
N MET A 154 -9.05 7.36 -13.77
CA MET A 154 -7.71 7.83 -14.17
C MET A 154 -6.63 7.27 -13.24
N THR A 155 -6.91 7.18 -11.94
CA THR A 155 -6.00 6.58 -10.95
C THR A 155 -5.80 5.09 -11.22
N LEU A 156 -6.86 4.36 -11.58
CA LEU A 156 -6.77 2.96 -12.00
C LEU A 156 -5.87 2.82 -13.23
N TYR A 157 -6.06 3.70 -14.23
CA TYR A 157 -5.25 3.69 -15.43
C TYR A 157 -3.77 3.92 -15.12
N GLU A 158 -3.44 4.93 -14.31
CA GLU A 158 -2.06 5.21 -13.88
C GLU A 158 -1.43 4.06 -13.10
N LEU A 159 -2.21 3.37 -12.25
CA LEU A 159 -1.74 2.24 -11.46
C LEU A 159 -1.46 0.98 -12.29
N LEU A 160 -2.18 0.82 -13.41
CA LEU A 160 -2.01 -0.30 -14.34
C LEU A 160 -1.08 0.01 -15.52
N GLN A 161 -0.49 1.22 -15.56
CA GLN A 161 0.51 1.51 -16.57
C GLN A 161 1.77 0.66 -16.36
N PRO A 162 2.35 0.11 -17.46
CA PRO A 162 3.56 -0.69 -17.42
C PRO A 162 4.81 0.12 -17.07
#